data_AF-A0A662DIM8-F1
#
_entry.id   AF-A0A662DIM8-F1
#
_cell.length_a   1.000
_cell.length_b   1.000
_cell.length_c   1.000
_cell.angle_alpha   90.00
_cell.angle_beta   90.00
_cell.angle_gamma   90.00
#
_symmetry.space_group_name_H-M   'P 1'
#
loop_
_entity.id
_entity.type
_entity.pdbx_description
1 polymer ?
#
loop_
_entity_poly.entity_id
_entity_poly.type
_entity_poly.pdbx_seq_one_letter_code
_entity_poly.pdbx_strand_id
1 'polypeptide(L)' 'MIRGWSGSADVFGSILAGLLVGLGLDALFGTAPAFVVGFVVVAAIGAFYKSYAASEQLEELAREALRVRDGL' A
#
# COMPACT_ATOMS: atom_id res chain seq x y z
N MET A 1 14.25 -20.09 -6.79
CA MET A 1 13.95 -18.64 -6.94
C MET A 1 13.61 -18.41 -8.40
N ILE A 2 12.32 -18.28 -8.74
CA ILE A 2 11.88 -18.15 -10.12
C ILE A 2 12.30 -16.77 -10.63
N ARG A 3 13.28 -16.74 -11.54
CA ARG A 3 13.80 -15.55 -12.20
C ARG A 3 12.70 -14.99 -13.10
N GLY A 4 12.02 -13.90 -12.69
CA GLY A 4 11.02 -13.24 -13.53
C GLY A 4 9.91 -12.49 -12.79
N TRP A 5 9.74 -12.70 -11.48
CA TRP A 5 8.74 -11.95 -10.72
C TRP A 5 9.26 -10.54 -10.42
N SER A 6 8.68 -9.53 -11.06
CA SER A 6 8.96 -8.13 -10.73
C SER A 6 8.22 -7.77 -9.45
N GLY A 7 8.78 -6.90 -8.62
CA GLY A 7 8.12 -6.44 -7.39
C GLY A 7 6.73 -5.83 -7.65
N SER A 8 6.49 -5.27 -8.84
CA SER A 8 5.18 -4.79 -9.26
C SER A 8 4.17 -5.93 -9.47
N ALA A 9 4.59 -7.07 -9.99
CA ALA A 9 3.75 -8.24 -10.15
C ALA A 9 3.47 -8.94 -8.81
N ASP A 10 4.38 -8.87 -7.83
CA ASP A 10 4.11 -9.32 -6.45
C ASP A 10 3.06 -8.45 -5.77
N VAL A 11 3.16 -7.13 -5.93
CA VAL A 11 2.18 -6.18 -5.38
C VAL A 11 0.80 -6.39 -6.03
N PHE A 12 0.74 -6.51 -7.34
CA PHE A 12 -0.53 -6.77 -8.03
C PHE A 12 -1.13 -8.13 -7.62
N GLY A 13 -0.30 -9.18 -7.57
CA GLY A 13 -0.75 -10.51 -7.17
C GLY A 13 -1.31 -10.56 -5.75
N SER A 14 -0.67 -9.87 -4.80
CA SER A 14 -1.15 -9.79 -3.42
C SER A 14 -2.45 -9.00 -3.27
N ILE A 15 -2.62 -7.89 -4.02
CA ILE A 15 -3.90 -7.15 -4.07
C ILE A 15 -5.01 -8.04 -4.63
N LEU A 16 -4.75 -8.69 -5.77
CA LEU A 16 -5.71 -9.58 -6.40
C LEU A 16 -6.11 -10.73 -5.48
N ALA A 17 -5.14 -11.36 -4.80
CA ALA A 17 -5.41 -12.41 -3.83
C ALA A 17 -6.30 -11.91 -2.68
N GLY A 18 -6.01 -10.73 -2.11
CA GLY A 18 -6.81 -10.13 -1.05
C GLY A 18 -8.25 -9.85 -1.47
N LEU A 19 -8.46 -9.32 -2.69
CA LEU A 19 -9.79 -9.09 -3.24
C LEU A 19 -10.57 -10.38 -3.46
N LEU A 20 -9.93 -11.42 -3.98
CA LEU A 20 -10.55 -12.73 -4.18
C LEU A 20 -10.91 -13.42 -2.86
N VAL A 21 -10.07 -13.29 -1.83
CA VAL A 21 -10.39 -13.77 -0.48
C VAL A 21 -11.60 -13.02 0.08
N GLY A 22 -11.64 -11.69 -0.05
CA GLY A 22 -12.80 -10.89 0.35
C GLY A 22 -14.10 -11.35 -0.34
N LEU A 23 -14.06 -11.52 -1.66
CA LEU A 23 -15.19 -12.03 -2.45
C LEU A 23 -15.62 -13.43 -2.01
N GLY A 24 -14.65 -14.31 -1.74
CA GLY A 24 -14.92 -15.65 -1.24
C GLY A 24 -15.61 -15.66 0.12
N LEU A 25 -15.19 -14.77 1.03
CA LEU A 25 -15.83 -14.58 2.33
C LEU A 25 -17.24 -14.01 2.18
N ASP A 26 -17.42 -13.00 1.32
CA ASP A 26 -18.74 -12.41 1.05
C ASP A 26 -19.72 -13.47 0.52
N ALA A 27 -19.26 -14.35 -0.39
CA ALA A 27 -20.04 -15.47 -0.89
C ALA A 27 -20.34 -16.53 0.19
N LEU A 28 -19.36 -16.83 1.06
CA LEU A 28 -19.49 -17.85 2.12
C LEU A 28 -20.51 -17.44 3.19
N PHE A 29 -20.52 -16.16 3.57
CA PHE A 29 -21.42 -15.62 4.59
C PHE A 29 -22.72 -15.05 4.02
N GLY A 30 -22.90 -15.08 2.69
CA GLY A 30 -24.09 -14.53 2.02
C GLY A 30 -24.23 -13.02 2.21
N THR A 31 -23.13 -12.32 2.44
CA THR A 31 -23.13 -10.87 2.61
C THR A 31 -23.08 -10.17 1.25
N ALA A 32 -23.58 -8.93 1.20
CA ALA A 32 -23.16 -7.97 0.16
C ALA A 32 -21.62 -7.80 0.20
N PRO A 33 -20.95 -7.07 -0.72
CA PRO A 33 -19.47 -7.05 -0.81
C PRO A 33 -18.79 -6.30 0.35
N ALA A 34 -19.08 -6.68 1.60
CA ALA A 34 -18.69 -6.01 2.83
C ALA A 34 -17.26 -6.35 3.22
N PHE A 35 -16.85 -7.61 3.07
CA PHE A 35 -15.46 -8.02 3.33
C PHE A 35 -14.51 -7.42 2.29
N VAL A 36 -14.90 -7.39 1.01
CA VAL A 36 -14.14 -6.69 -0.03
C VAL A 36 -13.99 -5.20 0.28
N VAL A 37 -15.09 -4.52 0.61
CA VAL A 37 -15.06 -3.09 0.94
C VAL A 37 -14.21 -2.84 2.19
N GLY A 38 -14.35 -3.66 3.23
CA GLY A 38 -13.53 -3.57 4.43
C GLY A 38 -12.05 -3.72 4.14
N PHE A 39 -11.69 -4.70 3.30
CA PHE A 39 -10.31 -4.89 2.85
C PHE A 39 -9.76 -3.66 2.13
N VAL A 40 -10.52 -3.07 1.21
CA VAL A 40 -10.14 -1.85 0.48
C VAL A 40 -9.92 -0.67 1.45
N VAL A 41 -10.81 -0.49 2.42
CA VAL A 41 -10.69 0.59 3.42
C VAL A 41 -9.43 0.43 4.26
N VAL A 42 -9.15 -0.78 4.77
CA VAL A 42 -7.94 -1.05 5.55
C VAL A 42 -6.69 -0.85 4.71
N ALA A 43 -6.69 -1.32 3.46
CA ALA A 43 -5.57 -1.14 2.55
C ALA A 43 -5.32 0.35 2.24
N ALA A 44 -6.38 1.13 2.02
CA ALA A 44 -6.28 2.57 1.77
C ALA A 44 -5.72 3.33 2.98
N ILE A 45 -6.19 3.02 4.19
CA ILE A 45 -5.66 3.60 5.43
C ILE A 45 -4.19 3.24 5.60
N GLY A 46 -3.82 1.97 5.42
CA GLY A 46 -2.42 1.53 5.51
C GLY A 46 -1.51 2.21 4.48
N ALA A 47 -1.99 2.36 3.24
CA ALA A 47 -1.26 3.08 2.19
C ALA A 47 -1.10 4.56 2.55
N PHE A 48 -2.13 5.21 3.10
CA PHE A 48 -2.11 6.60 3.52
C PHE A 48 -1.08 6.84 4.64
N TYR A 49 -1.07 6.01 5.69
CA TYR A 49 -0.08 6.10 6.77
C TYR A 49 1.35 5.92 6.24
N LYS A 50 1.55 4.96 5.33
CA LYS A 50 2.85 4.75 4.70
C LYS A 50 3.30 5.94 3.87
N SER A 51 2.40 6.55 3.09
CA SER A 51 2.73 7.74 2.31
C SER A 51 2.99 8.96 3.18
N TYR A 52 2.26 9.12 4.29
CA TYR A 52 2.44 10.22 5.21
C TYR A 52 3.82 10.14 5.90
N ALA A 53 4.17 8.96 6.44
CA ALA A 53 5.47 8.74 7.06
C ALA A 53 6.65 8.93 6.08
N ALA A 54 6.47 8.57 4.81
CA ALA A 54 7.47 8.82 3.78
C ALA A 54 7.61 10.32 3.45
N SER A 55 6.52 11.07 3.52
CA SER A 55 6.52 12.51 3.21
C SER A 55 7.31 13.31 4.24
N GLU A 56 7.22 12.94 5.53
CA GLU A 56 7.97 13.57 6.61
C GLU A 56 9.50 13.38 6.45
N GLN A 57 9.93 12.17 6.07
CA GLN A 57 11.33 11.89 5.76
C GLN A 57 11.82 12.68 4.54
N LEU A 58 10.98 12.81 3.51
CA LEU A 58 11.31 13.58 2.32
C LEU A 58 11.45 15.08 2.62
N GLU A 59 10.64 15.63 3.53
CA GLU A 59 10.77 17.02 3.97
C GLU A 59 12.04 17.27 4.79
N GLU A 60 12.43 16.34 5.66
CA GLU A 60 13.71 16.41 6.39
C GLU A 60 14.90 16.36 5.43
N LEU A 61 14.91 15.39 4.51
CA LEU A 61 15.94 15.28 3.47
C LEU A 61 15.99 16.53 2.59
N ALA A 62 14.84 17.08 2.20
CA ALA A 62 14.78 18.32 1.42
C ALA A 62 15.35 19.50 2.20
N ARG A 63 15.06 19.61 3.50
CA ARG A 63 15.58 20.68 4.37
C ARG A 63 17.09 20.56 4.59
N GLU A 64 17.59 19.33 4.73
CA GLU A 64 19.03 19.07 4.86
C GLU A 64 19.78 19.35 3.55
N ALA A 65 19.22 18.93 2.41
CA ALA A 65 19.76 19.25 1.09
C ALA A 65 19.82 20.77 0.83
N LEU A 66 18.82 21.53 1.31
CA LEU A 66 18.83 22.99 1.21
C LEU A 66 19.92 23.64 2.08
N ARG A 67 20.18 23.13 3.30
CA ARG A 67 21.31 23.62 4.14
C ARG A 67 22.66 23.39 3.47
N VAL A 68 22.88 22.17 2.97
CA VAL A 68 24.12 21.80 2.28
C VAL A 68 24.34 22.67 1.04
N ARG A 69 23.28 22.98 0.28
CA ARG A 69 23.36 23.89 -0.87
C ARG A 69 23.72 25.32 -0.46
N ASP A 70 23.13 25.82 0.62
CA ASP A 70 23.30 27.19 1.08
C ASP A 70 24.60 27.38 1.90
N GLY A 71 25.39 26.32 2.10
CA GLY A 71 26.74 26.37 2.66
C GLY A 71 26.80 26.49 4.20
N LEU A 72 25.72 26.14 4.89
CA LEU A 72 25.63 26.01 6.35
C LEU A 72 25.71 24.54 6.77
#